data_AF-A0A5R2N3R2-F1
#
_entry.id   AF-A0A5R2N3R2-F1
#
_cell.length_a   1.000
_cell.length_b   1.000
_cell.length_c   1.000
_cell.angle_alpha   90.00
_cell.angle_beta   90.00
_cell.angle_gamma   90.00
#
_symmetry.space_group_name_H-M   'P 1'
#
loop_
_entity.id
_entity.type
_entity.pdbx_description
1 polymer ?
#
loop_
_entity_poly.entity_id
_entity_poly.type
_entity_poly.pdbx_seq_one_letter_code
_entity_poly.pdbx_strand_id
1 'polypeptide(L)'
;SVPSGMDPPQHTAYRRLIERQFRPERVEGFEPLCRTISANLVSGLERGVEIDLVTQLAQLFAVHIQCAFLGWPASLHEPLLLWVRKNHEATLVRDSSAMAAIALEFDGYISELLDARREAGADAPDDITTNLLRQKIGDRPL
;
A
#
# COMPACT_ATOMS: atom_id res chain seq x y z
N SER A 1 -12.90 4.08 -1.39
CA SER A 1 -13.44 2.71 -1.35
C SER A 1 -12.65 1.90 -2.34
N VAL A 2 -11.98 0.82 -1.93
CA VAL A 2 -11.38 -0.14 -2.87
C VAL A 2 -12.45 -1.18 -3.23
N PRO A 3 -12.62 -1.58 -4.50
CA PRO A 3 -12.31 -0.85 -5.73
C PRO A 3 -13.41 0.17 -6.07
N SER A 4 -13.06 1.45 -6.24
CA SER A 4 -14.03 2.54 -6.48
C SER A 4 -14.65 2.54 -7.88
N GLY A 5 -14.21 1.65 -8.77
CA GLY A 5 -14.67 1.54 -10.16
C GLY A 5 -15.57 0.33 -10.46
N MET A 6 -16.03 -0.40 -9.45
CA MET A 6 -16.96 -1.52 -9.64
C MET A 6 -18.27 -1.28 -8.89
N ASP A 7 -19.37 -1.68 -9.50
CA ASP A 7 -20.69 -1.75 -8.87
C ASP A 7 -20.94 -3.15 -8.25
N PRO A 8 -21.87 -3.27 -7.28
CA PRO A 8 -22.41 -4.57 -6.88
C PRO A 8 -22.99 -5.33 -8.09
N PRO A 9 -22.87 -6.67 -8.15
CA PRO A 9 -22.40 -7.58 -7.10
C PRO A 9 -20.88 -7.80 -7.05
N GLN A 10 -20.13 -7.32 -8.06
CA GLN A 10 -18.70 -7.56 -8.17
C GLN A 10 -17.94 -6.90 -7.02
N HIS A 11 -18.24 -5.62 -6.75
CA HIS A 11 -17.64 -4.87 -5.63
C HIS A 11 -17.75 -5.60 -4.29
N THR A 12 -18.92 -6.16 -4.00
CA THR A 12 -19.21 -6.89 -2.75
C THR A 12 -18.29 -8.09 -2.55
N ALA A 13 -17.95 -8.82 -3.62
CA ALA A 13 -17.09 -9.99 -3.54
C ALA A 13 -15.65 -9.60 -3.18
N TYR A 14 -15.08 -8.61 -3.89
CA TYR A 14 -13.73 -8.09 -3.60
C TYR A 14 -13.65 -7.47 -2.20
N ARG A 15 -14.64 -6.64 -1.84
CA ARG A 15 -14.72 -5.99 -0.53
C ARG A 15 -14.68 -7.01 0.60
N ARG A 16 -15.45 -8.10 0.52
CA ARG A 16 -15.46 -9.16 1.55
C ARG A 16 -14.09 -9.82 1.75
N LEU A 17 -13.29 -9.96 0.70
CA LEU A 17 -11.95 -10.54 0.82
C LEU A 17 -10.97 -9.56 1.48
N ILE A 18 -11.05 -8.28 1.13
CA ILE A 18 -10.22 -7.22 1.70
C ILE A 18 -10.57 -6.99 3.17
N GLU A 19 -11.84 -6.89 3.53
CA GLU A 19 -12.28 -6.63 4.91
C GLU A 19 -11.78 -7.67 5.91
N ARG A 20 -11.60 -8.92 5.49
CA ARG A 20 -11.05 -10.00 6.33
C ARG A 20 -9.62 -9.73 6.79
N GLN A 21 -8.87 -8.92 6.04
CA GLN A 21 -7.52 -8.52 6.39
C GLN A 21 -7.52 -7.42 7.47
N PHE A 22 -8.62 -6.71 7.65
CA PHE A 22 -8.81 -5.63 8.63
C PHE A 22 -9.66 -6.06 9.83
N ARG A 23 -9.78 -7.36 10.11
CA ARG A 23 -10.46 -7.84 11.32
C ARG A 23 -9.74 -7.32 12.59
N PRO A 24 -10.47 -7.02 13.68
CA PRO A 24 -9.87 -6.43 14.89
C PRO A 24 -8.63 -7.17 15.38
N GLU A 25 -8.65 -8.50 15.39
CA GLU A 25 -7.54 -9.31 15.90
C GLU A 25 -6.28 -9.19 15.02
N ARG A 26 -6.44 -8.96 13.70
CA ARG A 26 -5.31 -8.70 12.79
C ARG A 26 -4.75 -7.29 12.98
N VAL A 27 -5.63 -6.30 13.16
CA VAL A 27 -5.23 -4.92 13.39
C VAL A 27 -4.49 -4.79 14.72
N GLU A 28 -4.99 -5.44 15.77
CA GLU A 28 -4.33 -5.53 17.08
C GLU A 28 -2.97 -6.21 16.98
N GLY A 29 -2.86 -7.31 16.22
CA GLY A 29 -1.57 -7.97 15.97
C GLY A 29 -0.57 -7.12 15.18
N PHE A 30 -1.05 -6.17 14.37
CA PHE A 30 -0.22 -5.27 13.56
C PHE A 30 0.22 -4.01 14.32
N GLU A 31 -0.52 -3.62 15.37
CA GLU A 31 -0.26 -2.42 16.16
C GLU A 31 1.19 -2.29 16.68
N PRO A 32 1.84 -3.35 17.21
CA PRO A 32 3.22 -3.25 17.69
C PRO A 32 4.21 -2.83 16.60
N LEU A 33 3.97 -3.24 15.34
CA LEU A 33 4.80 -2.86 14.21
C LEU A 33 4.56 -1.39 13.82
N CYS A 34 3.31 -0.92 13.82
CA CYS A 34 3.00 0.50 13.66
C CYS A 34 3.74 1.35 14.71
N ARG A 35 3.71 0.92 15.97
CA ARG A 35 4.41 1.60 17.07
C ARG A 35 5.92 1.64 16.85
N THR A 36 6.51 0.54 16.41
CA THR A 36 7.95 0.46 16.10
C THR A 36 8.33 1.40 14.96
N ILE A 37 7.57 1.39 13.86
CA ILE A 37 7.79 2.27 12.71
C ILE A 37 7.68 3.74 13.14
N SER A 38 6.62 4.10 13.89
CA SER A 38 6.42 5.45 14.39
C SER A 38 7.57 5.90 15.30
N ALA A 39 7.99 5.06 16.25
CA ALA A 39 9.09 5.38 17.15
C ALA A 39 10.41 5.61 16.39
N ASN A 40 10.71 4.75 15.40
CA ASN A 40 11.90 4.90 14.56
C ASN A 40 11.88 6.21 13.77
N LEU A 41 10.76 6.54 13.12
CA LEU A 41 10.63 7.79 12.38
C LEU A 41 10.78 9.02 13.29
N VAL A 42 10.10 9.02 14.45
CA VAL A 42 10.21 10.12 15.41
C VAL A 42 11.62 10.25 15.99
N SER A 43 12.33 9.14 16.17
CA SER A 43 13.72 9.15 16.65
C SER A 43 14.70 9.80 15.67
N GLY A 44 14.38 9.80 14.38
CA GLY A 44 15.19 10.40 13.32
C GLY A 44 14.91 11.90 13.10
N LEU A 45 13.92 12.48 13.76
CA LEU A 45 13.60 13.91 13.63
C LEU A 45 14.61 14.78 14.38
N GLU A 46 14.97 15.92 13.78
CA GLU A 46 15.79 16.93 14.43
C GLU A 46 15.05 17.56 15.63
N ARG A 47 15.78 17.81 16.71
CA ARG A 47 15.21 18.35 17.96
C ARG A 47 15.52 19.84 18.11
N GLY A 48 14.55 20.58 18.65
CA GLY A 48 14.71 22.01 18.93
C GLY A 48 14.49 22.92 17.72
N VAL A 49 14.00 22.37 16.61
CA VAL A 49 13.67 23.09 15.37
C VAL A 49 12.21 22.87 14.98
N GLU A 50 11.67 23.75 14.16
CA GLU A 50 10.40 23.52 13.49
C GLU A 50 10.57 22.51 12.36
N ILE A 51 9.58 21.63 12.21
CA ILE A 51 9.55 20.62 11.15
C ILE A 51 8.22 20.66 10.40
N ASP A 52 8.25 20.23 9.14
CA ASP A 52 7.04 19.90 8.41
C ASP A 52 6.63 18.45 8.75
N LEU A 53 5.63 18.32 9.62
CA LEU A 53 5.13 17.03 10.08
C LEU A 53 4.60 16.15 8.94
N VAL A 54 4.08 16.74 7.86
CA VAL A 54 3.47 15.98 6.77
C VAL A 54 4.55 15.27 5.97
N THR A 55 5.55 16.02 5.49
CA THR A 55 6.62 15.47 4.64
C THR A 55 7.66 14.71 5.44
N GLN A 56 7.93 15.09 6.69
CA GLN A 56 8.97 14.48 7.52
C GLN A 56 8.47 13.33 8.40
N LEU A 57 7.16 13.13 8.58
CA LEU A 57 6.63 12.04 9.40
C LEU A 57 5.40 11.36 8.80
N ALA A 58 4.31 12.10 8.54
CA ALA A 58 3.02 11.50 8.24
C ALA A 58 3.03 10.68 6.94
N GLN A 59 3.62 11.21 5.88
CA GLN A 59 3.76 10.51 4.59
C GLN A 59 4.66 9.28 4.71
N LEU A 60 5.81 9.42 5.40
CA LEU A 60 6.74 8.32 5.64
C LEU A 60 6.06 7.20 6.42
N PHE A 61 5.35 7.54 7.48
CA PHE A 61 4.61 6.60 8.30
C PHE A 61 3.55 5.86 7.48
N ALA A 62 2.70 6.58 6.74
CA ALA A 62 1.65 5.99 5.91
C ALA A 62 2.20 4.98 4.88
N VAL A 63 3.30 5.35 4.20
CA VAL A 63 3.95 4.45 3.22
C VAL A 63 4.58 3.24 3.90
N HIS A 64 5.32 3.44 5.00
CA HIS A 64 5.99 2.34 5.69
C HIS A 64 5.00 1.35 6.28
N ILE A 65 3.89 1.81 6.90
CA ILE A 65 2.87 0.90 7.41
C ILE A 65 2.13 0.18 6.28
N GLN A 66 1.88 0.84 5.15
CA GLN A 66 1.23 0.21 4.00
C GLN A 66 2.12 -0.92 3.45
N CYS A 67 3.40 -0.66 3.25
CA CYS A 67 4.32 -1.69 2.78
C CYS A 67 4.43 -2.83 3.79
N ALA A 68 4.61 -2.52 5.07
CA ALA A 68 4.67 -3.53 6.13
C ALA A 68 3.39 -4.38 6.19
N PHE A 69 2.22 -3.76 6.07
CA PHE A 69 0.94 -4.46 6.12
C PHE A 69 0.77 -5.40 4.91
N LEU A 70 1.10 -4.92 3.71
CA LEU A 70 0.94 -5.70 2.48
C LEU A 70 2.07 -6.73 2.26
N GLY A 71 3.16 -6.66 3.04
CA GLY A 71 4.36 -7.47 2.85
C GLY A 71 5.26 -7.01 1.70
N TRP A 72 5.19 -5.73 1.37
CA TRP A 72 5.96 -5.13 0.29
C TRP A 72 7.38 -4.78 0.75
N PRO A 73 8.38 -4.93 -0.13
CA PRO A 73 9.77 -4.64 0.23
C PRO A 73 9.99 -3.14 0.48
N ALA A 74 10.95 -2.82 1.34
CA ALA A 74 11.32 -1.44 1.67
C ALA A 74 11.82 -0.64 0.45
N SER A 75 12.27 -1.32 -0.61
CA SER A 75 12.62 -0.69 -1.89
C SER A 75 11.45 0.06 -2.55
N LEU A 76 10.20 -0.26 -2.18
CA LEU A 76 9.02 0.47 -2.66
C LEU A 76 8.69 1.73 -1.86
N HIS A 77 9.35 1.99 -0.73
CA HIS A 77 9.05 3.19 0.07
C HIS A 77 9.26 4.48 -0.73
N GLU A 78 10.43 4.65 -1.34
CA GLU A 78 10.76 5.86 -2.08
C GLU A 78 9.92 6.04 -3.36
N PRO A 79 9.73 5.00 -4.20
CA PRO A 79 8.78 5.05 -5.32
C PRO A 79 7.37 5.48 -4.89
N LEU A 80 6.85 4.93 -3.79
CA LEU A 80 5.53 5.28 -3.27
C LEU A 80 5.46 6.72 -2.76
N LEU A 81 6.48 7.21 -2.07
CA LEU A 81 6.54 8.61 -1.62
C LEU A 81 6.57 9.57 -2.81
N LEU A 82 7.35 9.25 -3.84
CA LEU A 82 7.38 10.03 -5.07
C LEU A 82 6.02 10.01 -5.77
N TRP A 83 5.37 8.85 -5.85
CA TRP A 83 4.03 8.70 -6.38
C TRP A 83 3.00 9.56 -5.61
N VAL A 84 3.03 9.55 -4.27
CA VAL A 84 2.15 10.40 -3.44
C VAL A 84 2.33 11.88 -3.77
N ARG A 85 3.57 12.36 -3.88
CA ARG A 85 3.87 13.76 -4.22
C ARG A 85 3.36 14.12 -5.62
N LYS A 86 3.75 13.34 -6.64
CA LYS A 86 3.32 13.53 -8.03
C LYS A 86 1.79 13.55 -8.14
N ASN A 87 1.11 12.62 -7.48
CA ASN A 87 -0.35 12.51 -7.52
C ASN A 87 -1.03 13.71 -6.83
N HIS A 88 -0.46 14.21 -5.72
CA HIS A 88 -0.94 15.42 -5.07
C HIS A 88 -0.82 16.65 -5.97
N GLU A 89 0.35 16.86 -6.57
CA GLU A 89 0.60 17.96 -7.51
C GLU A 89 -0.35 17.91 -8.71
N ALA A 90 -0.46 16.75 -9.37
CA ALA A 90 -1.36 16.57 -10.51
C ALA A 90 -2.83 16.82 -10.15
N THR A 91 -3.26 16.41 -8.95
CA THR A 91 -4.61 16.65 -8.46
C THR A 91 -4.88 18.14 -8.24
N LEU A 92 -3.92 18.88 -7.68
CA LEU A 92 -4.06 20.33 -7.45
C LEU A 92 -4.27 21.10 -8.75
N VAL A 93 -3.54 20.74 -9.81
CA VAL A 93 -3.65 21.41 -11.13
C VAL A 93 -4.68 20.75 -12.05
N ARG A 94 -5.34 19.67 -11.61
CA ARG A 94 -6.32 18.88 -12.38
C ARG A 94 -5.76 18.35 -13.71
N ASP A 95 -4.50 17.93 -13.71
CA ASP A 95 -3.83 17.38 -14.89
C ASP A 95 -4.14 15.89 -15.04
N SER A 96 -5.15 15.57 -15.84
CA SER A 96 -5.56 14.19 -16.10
C SER A 96 -4.50 13.36 -16.83
N SER A 97 -3.65 13.99 -17.64
CA SER A 97 -2.58 13.31 -18.37
C SER A 97 -1.47 12.88 -17.41
N ALA A 98 -1.06 13.77 -16.52
CA ALA A 98 -0.10 13.45 -15.47
C ALA A 98 -0.64 12.37 -14.54
N MET A 99 -1.90 12.47 -14.09
CA MET A 99 -2.54 11.44 -13.27
C MET A 99 -2.54 10.06 -13.95
N ALA A 100 -2.80 10.00 -15.26
CA ALA A 100 -2.76 8.74 -16.01
C ALA A 100 -1.34 8.15 -16.10
N ALA A 101 -0.32 8.99 -16.35
CA ALA A 101 1.07 8.55 -16.38
C ALA A 101 1.55 8.03 -15.01
N ILE A 102 1.17 8.72 -13.93
CA ILE A 102 1.47 8.33 -12.54
C ILE A 102 0.80 6.99 -12.19
N ALA A 103 -0.44 6.78 -12.64
CA ALA A 103 -1.13 5.50 -12.45
C ALA A 103 -0.41 4.36 -13.18
N LEU A 104 0.03 4.57 -14.42
CA LEU A 104 0.77 3.57 -15.20
C LEU A 104 2.11 3.21 -14.56
N GLU A 105 2.86 4.19 -14.06
CA GLU A 105 4.12 3.97 -13.34
C GLU A 105 3.89 3.09 -12.09
N PHE A 106 2.84 3.39 -11.33
CA PHE A 106 2.48 2.60 -10.14
C PHE A 106 2.06 1.17 -10.49
N ASP A 107 1.20 1.01 -11.50
CA ASP A 107 0.77 -0.31 -11.98
C ASP A 107 1.96 -1.17 -12.42
N GLY A 108 3.01 -0.57 -12.98
CA GLY A 108 4.26 -1.26 -13.30
C GLY A 108 4.93 -1.88 -12.07
N TYR A 109 5.17 -1.09 -11.02
CA TYR A 109 5.77 -1.59 -9.77
C TYR A 109 4.95 -2.70 -9.12
N ILE A 110 3.62 -2.56 -9.13
CA ILE A 110 2.74 -3.59 -8.55
C ILE A 110 2.76 -4.84 -9.41
N SER A 111 2.71 -4.73 -10.73
CA SER A 111 2.75 -5.89 -11.64
C SER A 111 4.03 -6.69 -11.45
N GLU A 112 5.19 -6.02 -11.42
CA GLU A 112 6.49 -6.67 -11.16
C GLU A 112 6.50 -7.41 -9.81
N LEU A 113 5.96 -6.80 -8.76
CA LEU A 113 5.85 -7.44 -7.45
C LEU A 113 4.95 -8.68 -7.49
N LEU A 114 3.78 -8.58 -8.12
CA LEU A 114 2.83 -9.69 -8.20
C LEU A 114 3.40 -10.84 -9.05
N ASP A 115 4.09 -10.54 -10.13
CA ASP A 115 4.72 -11.54 -10.99
C ASP A 115 5.86 -12.26 -10.26
N ALA A 116 6.72 -11.53 -9.54
CA ALA A 116 7.74 -12.14 -8.69
C ALA A 116 7.14 -13.08 -7.63
N ARG A 117 5.98 -12.73 -7.05
CA ARG A 117 5.26 -13.60 -6.10
C ARG A 117 4.69 -14.85 -6.78
N ARG A 118 4.16 -14.72 -8.01
CA ARG A 118 3.64 -15.86 -8.79
C ARG A 118 4.76 -16.82 -9.19
N GLU A 119 5.88 -16.29 -9.67
CA GLU A 119 7.07 -17.06 -10.06
C GLU A 119 7.68 -17.82 -8.87
N ALA A 120 7.72 -17.20 -7.69
CA ALA A 120 8.21 -17.84 -6.48
C ALA A 120 7.30 -18.99 -6.00
N GLY A 121 6.01 -18.99 -6.35
CA GLY A 121 5.09 -20.09 -6.06
C GLY A 121 5.00 -20.45 -4.57
N ALA A 122 5.51 -21.63 -4.21
CA ALA A 122 5.55 -22.11 -2.82
C ALA A 122 6.58 -21.36 -1.96
N ASP A 123 7.63 -20.81 -2.57
CA ASP A 123 8.69 -20.04 -1.91
C ASP A 123 8.32 -18.56 -1.73
N ALA A 124 7.14 -18.15 -2.20
CA ALA A 124 6.62 -16.80 -2.01
C ALA A 124 6.37 -16.51 -0.51
N PRO A 125 6.69 -15.30 -0.01
CA PRO A 125 6.47 -14.93 1.38
C PRO A 125 5.02 -15.10 1.83
N ASP A 126 4.83 -15.50 3.08
CA ASP A 126 3.51 -15.59 3.69
C ASP A 126 3.04 -14.20 4.15
N ASP A 127 2.64 -13.37 3.20
CA ASP A 127 2.16 -12.01 3.40
C ASP A 127 0.76 -11.78 2.84
N ILE A 128 0.15 -10.62 3.14
CA ILE A 128 -1.21 -10.31 2.70
C ILE A 128 -1.33 -10.34 1.17
N THR A 129 -0.35 -9.79 0.45
CA THR A 129 -0.37 -9.74 -1.02
C THR A 129 -0.41 -11.15 -1.61
N THR A 130 0.46 -12.04 -1.14
CA THR A 130 0.54 -13.44 -1.57
C THR A 130 -0.70 -14.21 -1.17
N ASN A 131 -1.21 -13.98 0.04
CA ASN A 131 -2.45 -14.60 0.51
C ASN A 131 -3.66 -14.17 -0.34
N LEU A 132 -3.73 -12.91 -0.78
CA LEU A 132 -4.78 -12.41 -1.67
C LEU A 132 -4.65 -12.97 -3.10
N LEU A 133 -3.43 -13.05 -3.65
CA LEU A 133 -3.17 -13.67 -4.96
C LEU A 133 -3.62 -15.14 -5.05
N ARG A 134 -3.64 -15.85 -3.92
CA ARG A 134 -4.09 -17.24 -3.83
C ARG A 134 -5.62 -17.38 -3.72
N GLN A 135 -6.35 -16.28 -3.51
CA GLN A 135 -7.82 -16.29 -3.43
C GLN A 135 -8.45 -16.34 -4.83
N LYS A 136 -9.72 -16.76 -4.88
CA LYS A 136 -10.54 -16.77 -6.09
C LYS A 136 -11.88 -16.09 -5.86
N ILE A 137 -12.41 -15.47 -6.90
CA ILE A 137 -13.80 -14.99 -6.95
C ILE A 137 -14.52 -15.77 -8.06
N GLY A 138 -15.35 -16.74 -7.66
CA GLY A 138 -15.86 -17.76 -8.57
C GLY A 138 -14.69 -18.63 -9.09
N ASP A 139 -14.61 -18.81 -10.40
CA ASP A 139 -13.52 -19.57 -11.04
C ASP A 139 -12.30 -18.73 -11.40
N ARG A 140 -12.35 -17.40 -11.17
CA ARG A 140 -11.26 -16.49 -11.52
C ARG A 140 -10.31 -16.28 -10.34
N PRO A 141 -8.99 -16.48 -10.52
CA PRO A 141 -8.01 -16.01 -9.55
C PRO A 141 -8.01 -14.48 -9.49
N LEU A 142 -7.56 -13.96 -8.36
CA LEU A 142 -7.35 -12.53 -8.14
C LEU A 142 -6.14 -11.98 -8.91
#